data_AF-A0A9W4T2R8-F1
#
_entry.id   AF-A0A9W4T2R8-F1
#
_cell.length_a   1.000
_cell.length_b   1.000
_cell.length_c   1.000
_cell.angle_alpha   90.00
_cell.angle_beta   90.00
_cell.angle_gamma   90.00
#
_symmetry.space_group_name_H-M   'P 1'
#
loop_
_entity.id
_entity.type
_entity.pdbx_description
1 polymer ?
#
loop_
_entity_poly.entity_id
_entity_poly.type
_entity_poly.pdbx_seq_one_letter_code
_entity_poly.pdbx_strand_id
1 'polypeptide(L)'
;GFHAREVDNEGLSAIANSCHKLESLNISGCTEFSEVSICNVIRSCPRLRQLDLCFCEITDITIEKIARLCLNLKYLKLEGCYKISKKQ
;
A
#
# COMPACT_ATOMS: atom_id res chain seq x y z
N GLY A 1 -1.20 22.23 -12.43
CA GLY A 1 -2.18 21.19 -12.17
C GLY A 1 -1.79 19.97 -12.94
N PHE A 2 -1.66 18.82 -12.28
CA PHE A 2 -1.67 17.51 -12.91
C PHE A 2 -2.28 16.52 -11.91
N HIS A 3 -3.21 15.73 -12.42
CA HIS A 3 -4.14 14.84 -11.73
C HIS A 3 -3.46 13.58 -11.17
N ALA A 4 -2.53 13.69 -10.21
CA ALA A 4 -1.98 12.50 -9.54
C ALA A 4 -2.96 11.93 -8.47
N ARG A 5 -3.82 12.79 -7.92
CA ARG A 5 -4.77 12.48 -6.82
C ARG A 5 -5.77 11.37 -7.11
N GLU A 6 -6.34 11.36 -8.31
CA GLU A 6 -7.37 10.38 -8.69
C GLU A 6 -6.73 9.08 -9.18
N VAL A 7 -5.58 9.19 -9.88
CA VAL A 7 -4.92 8.06 -10.53
C VAL A 7 -4.44 7.02 -9.52
N ASP A 8 -3.93 7.44 -8.35
CA ASP A 8 -3.44 6.50 -7.33
C ASP A 8 -4.59 5.72 -6.66
N ASN A 9 -5.67 6.39 -6.26
CA ASN A 9 -6.79 5.72 -5.58
C ASN A 9 -7.70 4.93 -6.52
N GLU A 10 -7.96 5.45 -7.73
CA GLU A 10 -8.67 4.71 -8.78
C GLU A 10 -7.84 3.53 -9.27
N GLY A 11 -6.53 3.72 -9.45
CA GLY A 11 -5.59 2.65 -9.82
C GLY A 11 -5.59 1.52 -8.79
N LEU A 12 -5.46 1.85 -7.51
CA LEU A 12 -5.56 0.86 -6.42
C LEU A 12 -6.94 0.18 -6.39
N SER A 13 -8.02 0.92 -6.65
CA SER A 13 -9.37 0.33 -6.70
C SER A 13 -9.53 -0.62 -7.88
N ALA A 14 -9.01 -0.26 -9.06
CA ALA A 14 -9.01 -1.12 -10.24
C ALA A 14 -8.21 -2.41 -9.99
N ILE A 15 -7.04 -2.31 -9.35
CA ILE A 15 -6.22 -3.44 -8.92
C ILE A 15 -7.01 -4.33 -7.95
N ALA A 16 -7.65 -3.74 -6.93
CA ALA A 16 -8.46 -4.49 -5.98
C ALA A 16 -9.63 -5.23 -6.65
N ASN A 17 -10.21 -4.67 -7.72
CA ASN A 17 -11.34 -5.27 -8.42
C ASN A 17 -10.95 -6.29 -9.49
N SER A 18 -9.74 -6.23 -10.04
CA SER A 18 -9.36 -7.02 -11.23
C SER A 18 -8.19 -7.97 -10.99
N CYS A 19 -7.33 -7.70 -10.01
CA CYS A 19 -6.03 -8.33 -9.87
C CYS A 19 -5.95 -9.30 -8.68
N HIS A 20 -6.91 -10.22 -8.53
CA HIS A 20 -6.96 -11.17 -7.39
C HIS A 20 -5.76 -12.13 -7.28
N LYS A 21 -4.96 -12.27 -8.35
CA LYS A 21 -3.74 -13.10 -8.40
C LYS A 21 -2.46 -12.29 -8.17
N LEU A 22 -2.56 -11.01 -7.81
CA LEU A 22 -1.40 -10.16 -7.60
C LEU A 22 -0.52 -10.70 -6.46
N GLU A 23 0.77 -10.86 -6.75
CA GLU A 23 1.77 -11.31 -5.77
C GLU A 23 2.72 -10.20 -5.33
N SER A 24 2.89 -9.16 -6.15
CA SER A 24 3.76 -8.02 -5.89
C SER A 24 3.08 -6.73 -6.29
N LEU A 25 3.08 -5.74 -5.41
CA LEU A 25 2.60 -4.40 -5.66
C LEU A 25 3.70 -3.39 -5.34
N ASN A 26 3.96 -2.49 -6.27
CA ASN A 26 4.85 -1.36 -6.07
C ASN A 26 4.07 -0.05 -6.26
N ILE A 27 4.03 0.76 -5.22
CA ILE A 27 3.47 2.12 -5.23
C ILE A 27 4.45 3.10 -4.57
N SER A 28 5.75 2.83 -4.69
CA SER A 28 6.80 3.70 -4.17
C SER A 28 6.69 5.11 -4.75
N GLY A 29 6.84 6.13 -3.90
CA GLY A 29 6.74 7.53 -4.29
C GLY A 29 5.30 8.03 -4.44
N CYS A 30 4.29 7.18 -4.27
CA CYS A 30 2.90 7.62 -4.19
C CYS A 30 2.68 8.29 -2.82
N THR A 31 2.43 9.60 -2.84
CA THR A 31 2.18 10.39 -1.62
C THR A 31 0.69 10.60 -1.35
N GLU A 32 -0.19 10.24 -2.30
CA GLU A 32 -1.60 10.64 -2.29
C GLU A 32 -2.59 9.46 -2.37
N PHE A 33 -2.35 8.37 -1.62
CA PHE A 33 -3.34 7.28 -1.45
C PHE A 33 -3.99 7.29 -0.06
N SER A 34 -5.24 6.82 0.00
CA SER A 34 -5.94 6.61 1.26
C SER A 34 -5.55 5.28 1.91
N GLU A 35 -5.60 5.21 3.25
CA GLU A 35 -5.46 3.92 3.94
C GLU A 35 -6.50 2.89 3.49
N VAL A 36 -7.69 3.38 3.10
CA VAL A 36 -8.81 2.55 2.67
C VAL A 36 -8.49 1.84 1.35
N SER A 37 -7.90 2.54 0.38
CA SER A 37 -7.53 1.97 -0.92
C SER A 37 -6.43 0.90 -0.77
N ILE A 38 -5.43 1.12 0.09
CA ILE A 38 -4.42 0.10 0.43
C ILE A 38 -5.07 -1.15 1.05
N CYS A 39 -5.99 -0.95 2.00
CA CYS A 39 -6.66 -2.05 2.68
C CYS A 39 -7.53 -2.86 1.72
N ASN A 40 -8.16 -2.21 0.74
CA ASN A 40 -8.95 -2.88 -0.28
C ASN A 40 -8.08 -3.77 -1.16
N VAL A 41 -6.93 -3.27 -1.63
CA VAL A 41 -6.01 -4.10 -2.42
C VAL A 41 -5.54 -5.31 -1.63
N ILE A 42 -5.15 -5.13 -0.36
CA ILE A 42 -4.69 -6.21 0.51
C ILE A 42 -5.77 -7.27 0.70
N ARG A 43 -7.03 -6.87 0.92
CA ARG A 43 -8.15 -7.80 1.09
C ARG A 43 -8.50 -8.54 -0.20
N SER A 44 -8.46 -7.85 -1.33
CA SER A 44 -8.82 -8.43 -2.62
C SER A 44 -7.71 -9.26 -3.27
N CYS A 45 -6.46 -9.09 -2.82
CA CYS A 45 -5.29 -9.79 -3.34
C CYS A 45 -4.69 -10.73 -2.26
N PRO A 46 -5.33 -11.87 -1.96
CA PRO A 46 -4.89 -12.76 -0.88
C PRO A 46 -3.51 -13.40 -1.15
N ARG A 47 -3.03 -13.35 -2.39
CA ARG A 47 -1.71 -13.86 -2.81
C ARG A 47 -0.60 -12.82 -2.69
N LEU A 48 -0.90 -11.60 -2.24
CA LEU A 48 0.08 -10.54 -2.15
C LEU A 48 1.19 -10.92 -1.16
N ARG A 49 2.43 -10.93 -1.66
CA ARG A 49 3.64 -11.34 -0.94
C ARG A 49 4.66 -10.23 -0.83
N GLN A 50 4.64 -9.29 -1.77
CA GLN A 50 5.58 -8.17 -1.81
C GLN A 50 4.81 -6.87 -1.91
N LEU A 51 5.11 -5.93 -1.02
CA LEU A 51 4.54 -4.59 -1.03
C LEU A 51 5.66 -3.57 -0.88
N ASP A 52 5.80 -2.71 -1.87
CA ASP A 52 6.78 -1.64 -1.89
C ASP A 52 6.06 -0.29 -1.69
N LEU A 53 6.33 0.34 -0.54
CA LEU A 53 5.80 1.63 -0.12
C LEU A 53 6.93 2.65 0.06
N CYS A 54 8.11 2.46 -0.57
CA CYS A 54 9.22 3.37 -0.36
C CYS A 54 8.84 4.81 -0.73
N PHE A 55 9.31 5.79 0.05
CA PHE A 55 9.05 7.22 -0.16
C PHE A 55 7.56 7.61 -0.12
N CYS A 56 6.70 6.79 0.47
CA CYS A 56 5.29 7.10 0.65
C CYS A 56 5.02 7.78 2.01
N GLU A 57 3.95 8.58 2.07
CA GLU A 57 3.50 9.21 3.31
C GLU A 57 2.62 8.26 4.14
N ILE A 58 3.22 7.24 4.75
CA ILE A 58 2.47 6.26 5.59
C ILE A 58 2.70 6.46 7.09
N THR A 59 1.71 6.05 7.88
CA THR A 59 1.76 6.12 9.36
C THR A 59 1.93 4.74 9.98
N ASP A 60 2.30 4.69 11.27
CA ASP A 60 2.34 3.45 12.05
C ASP A 60 0.99 2.71 12.07
N ILE A 61 -0.12 3.46 12.07
CA ILE A 61 -1.48 2.93 12.03
C ILE A 61 -1.73 2.18 10.71
N THR A 62 -1.28 2.76 9.59
CA THR A 62 -1.37 2.13 8.28
C THR A 62 -0.59 0.83 8.27
N ILE A 63 0.62 0.82 8.83
CA ILE A 63 1.49 -0.38 8.90
C ILE A 63 0.84 -1.47 9.77
N GLU A 64 0.28 -1.12 10.93
CA GLU A 64 -0.43 -2.08 11.79
C GLU A 64 -1.59 -2.73 11.03
N LYS A 65 -2.39 -1.94 10.29
CA LYS A 65 -3.48 -2.48 9.46
C LYS A 65 -2.96 -3.42 8.38
N ILE A 66 -1.89 -3.04 7.67
CA ILE A 66 -1.26 -3.91 6.67
C ILE A 66 -0.82 -5.22 7.31
N ALA A 67 -0.12 -5.16 8.44
CA ALA A 67 0.35 -6.35 9.16
C ALA A 67 -0.80 -7.27 9.62
N ARG A 68 -1.93 -6.69 10.03
CA ARG A 68 -3.11 -7.46 10.49
C ARG A 68 -3.91 -8.09 9.35
N LEU A 69 -3.97 -7.42 8.19
CA LEU A 69 -4.80 -7.87 7.06
C LEU A 69 -4.02 -8.73 6.06
N CYS A 70 -2.73 -8.49 5.90
CA CYS A 70 -1.89 -9.07 4.85
C CYS A 70 -1.15 -10.31 5.37
N LEU A 71 -1.87 -11.39 5.66
CA LEU A 71 -1.32 -12.60 6.29
C LEU A 71 -0.25 -13.33 5.46
N ASN A 72 -0.23 -13.12 4.13
CA ASN A 72 0.70 -13.77 3.21
C ASN A 72 1.88 -12.86 2.81
N LEU A 73 1.94 -11.64 3.36
CA LEU A 73 3.00 -10.69 3.02
C LEU A 73 4.34 -11.18 3.57
N LYS A 74 5.33 -11.29 2.68
CA LYS A 74 6.70 -11.75 3.00
C LYS A 74 7.70 -10.60 3.00
N TYR A 75 7.48 -9.61 2.14
CA TYR A 75 8.39 -8.50 1.94
C TYR A 75 7.60 -7.19 1.98
N LEU A 76 7.96 -6.32 2.92
CA LEU A 76 7.43 -4.97 3.04
C LEU A 76 8.61 -4.01 3.00
N LYS A 77 8.63 -3.11 2.00
CA LYS A 77 9.66 -2.08 1.90
C LYS A 77 9.09 -0.73 2.28
N LEU A 78 9.78 -0.04 3.19
CA LEU A 78 9.37 1.23 3.79
C LEU A 78 10.52 2.26 3.77
N GLU A 79 11.49 2.09 2.87
CA GLU A 79 12.63 2.99 2.78
C GLU A 79 12.17 4.43 2.48
N GLY A 80 12.74 5.42 3.14
CA GLY A 80 12.37 6.82 2.91
C GLY A 80 10.99 7.23 3.45
N CYS A 81 10.25 6.35 4.13
CA CYS A 81 9.00 6.70 4.80
C CYS A 81 9.27 7.42 6.13
N TYR A 82 9.25 8.76 6.10
CA TYR A 82 9.63 9.61 7.23
C TYR A 82 8.52 9.81 8.28
N LYS A 83 7.27 9.44 7.97
CA LYS A 83 6.11 9.56 8.89
C LYS A 83 5.88 8.32 9.77
N ILE A 84 6.69 7.28 9.61
CA ILE A 84 6.72 6.13 10.51
C ILE A 84 7.47 6.58 11.76
N SER A 85 6.83 6.52 12.93
CA SER A 85 7.49 6.93 14.16
C SER A 85 8.66 5.97 14.39
N LYS A 86 9.88 6.51 14.36
CA LYS A 86 10.99 5.83 15.00
C LYS A 86 10.59 5.67 16.45
N LYS A 87 10.25 4.44 16.88
CA LYS A 87 10.28 4.12 18.31
C LYS A 87 11.68 4.49 18.79
N GLN A 88 11.77 5.55 19.60
CA GLN A 88 12.95 5.84 20.40
C GLN A 88 13.15 4.74 21.43
#